data_AF-A0A2P6TMA1-F1
#
_entry.id   AF-A0A2P6TMA1-F1
#
_cell.length_a   1.000
_cell.length_b   1.000
_cell.length_c   1.000
_cell.angle_alpha   90.00
_cell.angle_beta   90.00
_cell.angle_gamma   90.00
#
_symmetry.space_group_name_H-M   'P 1'
#
loop_
_entity.id
_entity.type
_entity.pdbx_description
1 polymer ?
#
loop_
_entity_poly.entity_id
_entity_poly.type
_entity_poly.pdbx_seq_one_letter_code
_entity_poly.pdbx_strand_id
1 'polypeptide(L)'
;MAAIYLVREYVVEFMVCIGPSMMPTFNPRGDVTLVEHVSVWTHNIQIGDVVLARSAQNPRHSVMKRVLGMEGDMVYIPSATKLGLGRTVEVPRGHVWLQGDNFANSTDSRHYGAVPYALLRGRVFLKVWPPWEAGWVERGLDLQPWQADELEKQRRQRAEEEAEQQRRQARLR
;
A
#
# COMPACT_ATOMS: atom_id res chain seq x y z
N MET A 1 10.12 13.28 -31.26
CA MET A 1 11.19 13.25 -30.22
C MET A 1 10.75 13.96 -28.93
N ALA A 2 10.27 15.21 -28.95
CA ALA A 2 9.79 15.90 -27.74
C ALA A 2 8.63 15.19 -27.01
N ALA A 3 7.63 14.68 -27.75
CA ALA A 3 6.51 13.93 -27.17
C ALA A 3 6.96 12.63 -26.46
N ILE A 4 7.96 11.92 -27.00
CA ILE A 4 8.51 10.71 -26.38
C ILE A 4 9.26 11.06 -25.09
N TYR A 5 9.95 12.21 -25.07
CA TYR A 5 10.64 12.71 -23.88
C TYR A 5 9.64 13.11 -22.78
N LEU A 6 8.56 13.81 -23.13
CA LEU A 6 7.50 14.17 -22.18
C LEU A 6 6.75 12.95 -21.65
N VAL A 7 6.47 11.94 -22.48
CA VAL A 7 5.82 10.70 -22.02
C VAL A 7 6.73 9.91 -21.09
N ARG A 8 8.03 9.81 -21.39
CA ARG A 8 9.00 9.11 -20.53
C ARG A 8 9.23 9.85 -19.21
N GLU A 9 9.30 11.18 -19.24
CA GLU A 9 9.60 11.99 -18.05
C GLU A 9 8.40 12.10 -17.11
N TYR A 10 7.16 12.02 -17.64
CA TYR A 10 5.95 12.33 -16.87
C TYR A 10 4.89 11.23 -16.81
N VAL A 11 5.03 10.12 -17.53
CA VAL A 11 3.99 9.08 -17.60
C VAL A 11 4.49 7.73 -17.10
N VAL A 12 5.66 7.24 -17.56
CA VAL A 12 6.16 5.89 -17.22
C VAL A 12 7.67 5.86 -16.96
N GLU A 13 8.07 5.19 -15.88
CA GLU A 13 9.45 4.96 -15.45
C GLU A 13 9.74 3.45 -15.36
N PHE A 14 10.94 3.03 -15.78
CA PHE A 14 11.45 1.68 -15.53
C PHE A 14 12.19 1.64 -14.19
N MET A 15 11.86 0.67 -13.33
CA MET A 15 12.52 0.49 -12.05
C MET A 15 12.92 -0.96 -11.84
N VAL A 16 14.16 -1.17 -11.36
CA VAL A 16 14.61 -2.47 -10.88
C VAL A 16 14.28 -2.57 -9.38
N CYS A 17 13.47 -3.55 -9.01
CA CYS A 17 13.12 -3.83 -7.62
C CYS A 17 14.03 -4.94 -7.07
N ILE A 18 14.92 -4.58 -6.15
CA ILE A 18 15.82 -5.52 -5.48
C ILE A 18 15.53 -5.48 -3.98
N GLY A 19 15.37 -6.66 -3.38
CA GLY A 19 15.21 -6.82 -1.95
C GLY A 19 14.00 -7.66 -1.55
N PRO A 20 14.00 -8.18 -0.31
CA PRO A 20 13.05 -9.19 0.13
C PRO A 20 11.66 -8.65 0.49
N SER A 21 11.51 -7.32 0.61
CA SER A 21 10.35 -6.74 1.30
C SER A 21 9.01 -6.87 0.57
N MET A 22 9.06 -7.12 -0.74
CA MET A 22 7.88 -7.30 -1.57
C MET A 22 7.73 -8.74 -2.08
N MET A 23 8.41 -9.70 -1.45
CA MET A 23 8.13 -11.11 -1.70
C MET A 23 6.72 -11.47 -1.18
N PRO A 24 5.96 -12.34 -1.85
CA PRO A 24 6.34 -13.10 -3.05
C PRO A 24 6.10 -12.35 -4.37
N THR A 25 5.41 -11.20 -4.35
CA THR A 25 5.04 -10.46 -5.57
C THR A 25 6.24 -10.08 -6.43
N PHE A 26 7.36 -9.70 -5.81
CA PHE A 26 8.62 -9.42 -6.52
C PHE A 26 9.76 -10.32 -6.05
N ASN A 27 10.58 -10.74 -7.01
CA ASN A 27 11.75 -11.56 -6.76
C ASN A 27 12.84 -10.73 -6.05
N PRO A 28 13.40 -11.21 -4.93
CA PRO A 28 14.43 -10.46 -4.21
C PRO A 28 15.72 -10.25 -5.02
N ARG A 29 15.95 -11.06 -6.06
CA ARG A 29 17.15 -10.98 -6.91
C ARG A 29 17.10 -9.85 -7.95
N GLY A 30 15.92 -9.28 -8.22
CA GLY A 30 15.77 -8.18 -9.17
C GLY A 30 14.69 -8.44 -10.21
N ASP A 31 13.54 -7.78 -10.06
CA ASP A 31 12.52 -7.68 -11.11
C ASP A 31 12.60 -6.31 -11.80
N VAL A 32 12.37 -6.27 -13.11
CA VAL A 32 12.21 -5.00 -13.83
C VAL A 32 10.72 -4.71 -13.95
N THR A 33 10.34 -3.51 -13.54
CA THR A 33 8.96 -3.08 -13.41
C THR A 33 8.70 -1.77 -14.14
N LEU A 34 7.48 -1.57 -14.60
CA LEU A 34 6.99 -0.28 -15.08
C LEU A 34 6.16 0.39 -14.00
N VAL A 35 6.48 1.65 -13.79
CA VAL A 35 5.84 2.53 -12.83
C VAL A 35 5.20 3.65 -13.61
N GLU A 36 3.89 3.87 -13.43
CA GLU A 36 3.19 5.02 -14.00
C GLU A 36 2.99 6.11 -12.97
N HIS A 37 3.13 7.37 -13.38
CA HIS A 37 3.04 8.53 -12.48
C HIS A 37 1.66 9.19 -12.49
N VAL A 38 0.80 8.80 -13.44
CA VAL A 38 -0.52 9.40 -13.69
C VAL A 38 -1.47 9.17 -12.51
N SER A 39 -1.44 7.99 -11.88
CA SER A 39 -2.31 7.69 -10.74
C SER A 39 -1.96 8.52 -9.51
N VAL A 40 -0.69 8.90 -9.33
CA VAL A 40 -0.32 9.82 -8.25
C VAL A 40 -0.81 11.23 -8.55
N TRP A 41 -0.62 11.71 -9.79
CA TRP A 41 -1.07 13.04 -10.19
C TRP A 41 -2.60 13.21 -10.13
N THR A 42 -3.34 12.21 -10.60
CA THR A 42 -4.81 12.19 -10.58
C THR A 42 -5.38 11.75 -9.23
N HIS A 43 -4.55 11.50 -8.23
CA HIS A 43 -4.94 11.00 -6.90
C HIS A 43 -5.77 9.71 -6.94
N ASN A 44 -5.53 8.86 -7.95
CA ASN A 44 -6.20 7.59 -8.18
C ASN A 44 -5.37 6.40 -7.67
N ILE A 45 -4.84 6.52 -6.45
CA ILE A 45 -4.19 5.42 -5.74
C ILE A 45 -5.24 4.70 -4.91
N GLN A 46 -5.21 3.37 -4.93
CA GLN A 46 -6.19 2.53 -4.26
C GLN A 46 -5.53 1.52 -3.34
N ILE A 47 -6.30 1.00 -2.38
CA ILE A 47 -5.88 -0.13 -1.56
C ILE A 47 -5.52 -1.31 -2.47
N GLY A 48 -4.40 -1.96 -2.17
CA GLY A 48 -3.85 -3.07 -2.95
C GLY A 48 -2.89 -2.63 -4.06
N ASP A 49 -2.81 -1.34 -4.40
CA ASP A 49 -1.82 -0.85 -5.36
C ASP A 49 -0.40 -1.00 -4.80
N VAL A 50 0.54 -1.41 -5.66
CA VAL A 50 1.97 -1.30 -5.37
C VAL A 50 2.44 0.07 -5.82
N VAL A 51 3.10 0.80 -4.93
CA VAL A 51 3.56 2.17 -5.20
C VAL A 51 5.06 2.29 -5.01
N LEU A 52 5.66 3.11 -5.86
CA LEU A 52 6.99 3.65 -5.68
C LEU A 52 6.88 4.93 -4.85
N ALA A 53 7.60 5.01 -3.73
CA ALA A 53 7.62 6.17 -2.86
C ALA A 53 9.06 6.56 -2.49
N ARG A 54 9.30 7.84 -2.20
CA ARG A 54 10.53 8.27 -1.53
C ARG A 54 10.50 7.77 -0.08
N SER A 55 11.59 7.19 0.39
CA SER A 55 11.68 6.68 1.77
C SER A 55 11.55 7.81 2.78
N ALA A 56 10.67 7.63 3.76
CA ALA A 56 10.51 8.54 4.89
C ALA A 56 11.75 8.58 5.82
N GLN A 57 12.53 7.49 5.85
CA GLN A 57 13.73 7.38 6.69
C GLN A 57 14.97 7.92 5.98
N ASN A 58 15.07 7.73 4.66
CA ASN A 58 16.21 8.21 3.88
C ASN A 58 15.74 8.77 2.52
N PRO A 59 15.59 10.10 2.40
CA PRO A 59 15.08 10.74 1.18
C PRO A 59 15.87 10.47 -0.11
N ARG A 60 17.10 9.97 0.01
CA ARG A 60 17.95 9.58 -1.14
C ARG A 60 17.55 8.24 -1.76
N HIS A 61 16.70 7.46 -1.08
CA HIS A 61 16.26 6.15 -1.54
C HIS A 61 14.77 6.16 -1.87
N SER A 62 14.41 5.38 -2.88
CA SER A 62 13.02 5.04 -3.17
C SER A 62 12.71 3.64 -2.64
N VAL A 63 11.49 3.43 -2.19
CA VAL A 63 10.97 2.16 -1.69
C VAL A 63 9.74 1.75 -2.48
N MET A 64 9.57 0.45 -2.67
CA MET A 64 8.38 -0.14 -3.25
C MET A 64 7.60 -0.83 -2.13
N LYS A 65 6.32 -0.48 -1.99
CA LYS A 65 5.42 -0.98 -0.94
C LYS A 65 4.00 -1.09 -1.48
N ARG A 66 3.17 -1.91 -0.85
CA ARG A 66 1.75 -2.01 -1.13
C ARG A 66 0.95 -1.07 -0.25
N VAL A 67 -0.08 -0.46 -0.82
CA VAL A 67 -1.05 0.36 -0.12
C VAL A 67 -2.01 -0.57 0.63
N LEU A 68 -1.96 -0.53 1.96
CA LEU A 68 -2.85 -1.31 2.82
C LEU A 68 -4.06 -0.51 3.30
N GLY A 69 -3.91 0.81 3.44
CA GLY A 69 -4.97 1.70 3.91
C GLY A 69 -4.80 3.11 3.36
N MET A 70 -5.92 3.77 3.13
CA MET A 70 -6.05 5.15 2.68
C MET A 70 -6.41 6.06 3.84
N GLU A 71 -6.45 7.37 3.62
CA GLU A 71 -6.89 8.32 4.63
C GLU A 71 -8.25 7.95 5.27
N GLY A 72 -8.33 8.03 6.59
CA GLY A 72 -9.51 7.63 7.38
C GLY A 72 -9.65 6.12 7.61
N ASP A 73 -8.83 5.28 6.97
CA ASP A 73 -8.85 3.85 7.24
C ASP A 73 -8.25 3.54 8.60
N MET A 74 -8.79 2.50 9.24
CA MET A 74 -8.26 1.95 10.48
C MET A 74 -7.38 0.76 10.14
N VAL A 75 -6.09 0.86 10.45
CA VAL A 75 -5.12 -0.20 10.17
C VAL A 75 -4.65 -0.82 11.48
N TYR A 76 -4.79 -2.13 11.59
CA TYR A 76 -4.30 -2.87 12.74
C TYR A 76 -2.82 -3.21 12.60
N ILE A 77 -2.05 -2.90 13.64
CA ILE A 77 -0.63 -3.15 13.76
C ILE A 77 -0.43 -4.16 14.89
N PRO A 78 0.04 -5.39 14.60
CA PRO A 78 0.30 -6.36 15.65
C PRO A 78 1.48 -5.90 16.50
N SER A 79 1.43 -6.21 17.79
CA SER A 79 2.54 -5.94 18.68
C SER A 79 3.65 -6.96 18.47
N ALA A 80 4.90 -6.50 18.51
CA ALA A 80 6.08 -7.37 18.55
C ALA A 80 6.23 -8.08 19.91
N THR A 81 5.48 -7.66 20.94
CA THR A 81 5.55 -8.23 22.29
C THR A 81 4.67 -9.47 22.40
N LYS A 82 5.14 -10.50 23.13
CA LYS A 82 4.40 -11.75 23.41
C LYS A 82 3.03 -11.56 24.08
N LEU A 83 2.74 -10.37 24.63
CA LEU A 83 1.42 -10.05 25.19
C LEU A 83 0.32 -9.89 24.12
N GLY A 84 0.68 -9.79 22.84
CA GLY A 84 -0.30 -9.79 21.74
C GLY A 84 -1.19 -8.54 21.64
N LEU A 85 -0.91 -7.50 22.42
CA LEU A 85 -1.68 -6.25 22.39
C LEU A 85 -1.25 -5.38 21.21
N GLY A 86 -1.71 -5.74 20.00
CA GLY A 86 -1.62 -4.87 18.85
C GLY A 86 -2.38 -3.57 19.06
N ARG A 87 -2.16 -2.61 18.16
CA ARG A 87 -2.84 -1.32 18.17
C ARG A 87 -3.47 -1.04 16.82
N THR A 88 -4.62 -0.39 16.83
CA THR A 88 -5.24 0.12 15.61
C THR A 88 -4.90 1.60 15.48
N VAL A 89 -4.50 2.01 14.28
CA VAL A 89 -4.13 3.39 13.96
C VAL A 89 -5.00 3.87 12.80
N GLU A 90 -5.60 5.05 12.96
CA GLU A 90 -6.26 5.74 11.88
C GLU A 90 -5.22 6.38 10.95
N VAL A 91 -5.36 6.19 9.64
CA VAL A 91 -4.51 6.84 8.65
C VAL A 91 -4.90 8.33 8.56
N PRO A 92 -3.99 9.27 8.85
CA PRO A 92 -4.32 10.69 8.81
C PRO A 92 -4.70 11.14 7.40
N ARG A 93 -5.47 12.24 7.31
CA ARG A 93 -5.74 12.91 6.04
C ARG A 93 -4.44 13.27 5.31
N GLY A 94 -4.45 13.13 3.99
CA GLY A 94 -3.27 13.39 3.17
C GLY A 94 -2.16 12.33 3.26
N HIS A 95 -2.43 11.18 3.89
CA HIS A 95 -1.47 10.08 4.04
C HIS A 95 -2.03 8.74 3.54
N VAL A 96 -1.11 7.80 3.31
CA VAL A 96 -1.39 6.39 3.01
C VAL A 96 -0.62 5.48 3.94
N TRP A 97 -1.18 4.32 4.23
CA TRP A 97 -0.49 3.26 4.95
C TRP A 97 0.17 2.29 3.97
N LEU A 98 1.50 2.29 3.95
CA LEU A 98 2.31 1.43 3.09
C LEU A 98 2.88 0.25 3.87
N GLN A 99 2.74 -0.97 3.35
CA GLN A 99 3.27 -2.19 3.92
C GLN A 99 3.93 -3.05 2.84
N GLY A 100 5.02 -3.74 3.17
CA GLY A 100 5.61 -4.71 2.24
C GLY A 100 4.89 -6.04 2.30
N ASP A 101 4.77 -6.73 1.17
CA ASP A 101 4.11 -8.05 1.08
C ASP A 101 4.83 -9.10 1.94
N ASN A 102 6.16 -8.95 2.10
CA ASN A 102 6.92 -9.75 3.04
C ASN A 102 6.85 -9.11 4.44
N PHE A 103 5.77 -9.42 5.16
CA PHE A 103 5.51 -8.91 6.50
C PHE A 103 6.73 -9.06 7.44
N ALA A 104 7.43 -10.19 7.39
CA ALA A 104 8.55 -10.50 8.27
C ALA A 104 9.82 -9.71 7.93
N ASN A 105 9.99 -9.28 6.67
CA ASN A 105 11.23 -8.66 6.20
C ASN A 105 10.96 -7.35 5.45
N SER A 106 10.24 -6.45 6.12
CA SER A 106 9.90 -5.15 5.57
C SER A 106 9.97 -4.06 6.64
N THR A 107 10.81 -3.05 6.42
CA THR A 107 10.69 -1.75 7.08
C THR A 107 9.68 -0.92 6.30
N ASP A 108 8.57 -0.61 6.95
CA ASP A 108 7.40 0.05 6.36
C ASP A 108 6.62 0.86 7.40
N SER A 109 5.37 1.25 7.11
CA SER A 109 4.58 2.16 7.96
C SER A 109 4.36 1.64 9.38
N ARG A 110 4.51 0.33 9.63
CA ARG A 110 4.53 -0.23 11.00
C ARG A 110 5.63 0.38 11.87
N HIS A 111 6.75 0.76 11.25
CA HIS A 111 7.95 1.26 11.92
C HIS A 111 8.01 2.79 11.92
N TYR A 112 7.67 3.44 10.80
CA TYR A 112 7.81 4.90 10.64
C TYR A 112 6.49 5.67 10.55
N GLY A 113 5.34 4.99 10.58
CA GLY A 113 4.01 5.61 10.50
C GLY A 113 3.49 5.80 9.06
N ALA A 114 2.32 6.44 8.95
CA ALA A 114 1.69 6.71 7.66
C ALA A 114 2.56 7.64 6.79
N VAL A 115 2.47 7.47 5.46
CA VAL A 115 3.31 8.16 4.48
C VAL A 115 2.50 9.24 3.78
N PRO A 116 2.96 10.51 3.73
CA PRO A 116 2.28 11.56 3.00
C PRO A 116 2.16 11.23 1.50
N TYR A 117 1.04 11.58 0.86
CA TYR A 117 0.88 11.42 -0.60
C TYR A 117 2.01 12.08 -1.40
N ALA A 118 2.58 13.18 -0.89
CA ALA A 118 3.69 13.90 -1.51
C ALA A 118 4.99 13.07 -1.65
N LEU A 119 5.13 11.95 -0.93
CA LEU A 119 6.26 11.04 -1.09
C LEU A 119 6.00 9.96 -2.15
N LEU A 120 4.76 9.77 -2.60
CA LEU A 120 4.46 8.85 -3.70
C LEU A 120 5.00 9.41 -5.01
N ARG A 121 5.61 8.53 -5.81
CA ARG A 121 6.20 8.86 -7.11
C ARG A 121 5.41 8.24 -8.25
N GLY A 122 4.90 7.04 -8.06
CA GLY A 122 4.09 6.36 -9.06
C GLY A 122 3.54 5.03 -8.59
N ARG A 123 2.68 4.43 -9.41
CA ARG A 123 2.10 3.12 -9.20
C ARG A 123 2.81 2.10 -10.09
N VAL A 124 3.23 0.99 -9.50
CA VAL A 124 3.80 -0.15 -10.21
C VAL A 124 2.66 -0.98 -10.76
N PHE A 125 2.58 -1.14 -12.08
CA PHE A 125 1.45 -1.79 -12.74
C PHE A 125 1.84 -2.99 -13.61
N LEU A 126 3.11 -3.10 -14.01
CA LEU A 126 3.57 -4.18 -14.88
C LEU A 126 4.96 -4.66 -14.45
N LYS A 127 5.13 -5.98 -14.35
CA LYS A 127 6.45 -6.64 -14.34
C LYS A 127 6.81 -6.98 -15.79
N VAL A 128 7.98 -6.55 -16.24
CA VAL A 128 8.44 -6.74 -17.64
C VAL A 128 9.62 -7.69 -17.75
N TRP A 129 10.37 -7.90 -16.66
CA TRP A 129 11.46 -8.87 -16.60
C TRP A 129 11.51 -9.54 -15.22
N PRO A 130 11.79 -10.85 -15.14
CA PRO A 130 12.08 -11.75 -16.26
C PRO A 130 10.86 -12.03 -17.15
N PRO A 131 11.05 -12.31 -18.45
CA PRO A 131 9.97 -12.33 -19.43
C PRO A 131 8.98 -13.48 -19.19
N TRP A 132 9.41 -14.56 -18.53
CA TRP A 132 8.56 -15.69 -18.15
C TRP A 132 7.68 -15.40 -16.91
N GLU A 133 7.97 -14.34 -16.17
CA GLU A 133 7.13 -13.83 -15.06
C GLU A 133 6.49 -12.48 -15.40
N ALA A 134 6.62 -12.03 -16.65
CA ALA A 134 6.06 -10.75 -17.07
C ALA A 134 4.54 -10.79 -17.01
N GLY A 135 3.95 -9.75 -16.44
CA GLY A 135 2.53 -9.72 -16.14
C GLY A 135 2.10 -8.47 -15.41
N TRP A 136 0.79 -8.24 -15.38
CA TRP A 136 0.20 -7.14 -14.62
C TRP A 136 0.41 -7.37 -13.12
N VAL A 137 0.72 -6.31 -12.40
CA VAL A 137 0.77 -6.36 -10.94
C VAL A 137 -0.66 -6.25 -10.43
N GLU A 138 -1.17 -7.34 -9.88
CA GLU A 138 -2.54 -7.41 -9.38
C GLU A 138 -2.75 -6.51 -8.16
N ARG A 139 -3.95 -5.91 -8.10
CA ARG A 139 -4.45 -5.13 -6.96
C ARG A 139 -5.01 -6.05 -5.87
N GLY A 140 -4.18 -7.00 -5.43
CA GLY A 140 -4.50 -7.93 -4.35
C GLY A 140 -3.88 -7.48 -3.04
N LEU A 141 -4.58 -7.74 -1.92
CA LEU A 141 -3.94 -7.78 -0.60
C LEU A 141 -3.75 -9.25 -0.24
N ASP A 142 -2.52 -9.75 -0.37
CA ASP A 142 -2.15 -11.08 0.13
C ASP A 142 -1.98 -11.03 1.65
N LEU A 143 -3.10 -10.79 2.35
CA LEU A 143 -3.13 -10.67 3.79
C LEU A 143 -2.74 -11.99 4.44
N GLN A 144 -1.94 -11.92 5.49
CA GLN A 144 -1.76 -13.08 6.36
C GLN A 144 -3.11 -13.46 7.00
N PRO A 145 -3.34 -14.75 7.32
CA PRO A 145 -4.64 -15.20 7.85
C PRO A 145 -5.15 -14.34 9.03
N TRP A 146 -4.27 -14.02 9.98
CA TRP A 146 -4.63 -13.18 11.13
C TRP A 146 -4.98 -11.73 10.76
N GLN A 147 -4.41 -11.19 9.66
CA GLN A 147 -4.77 -9.86 9.16
C GLN A 147 -6.16 -9.88 8.55
N ALA A 148 -6.49 -10.96 7.82
CA ALA A 148 -7.82 -11.15 7.25
C ALA A 148 -8.87 -11.30 8.35
N ASP A 149 -8.60 -12.11 9.38
CA ASP A 149 -9.49 -12.29 10.53
C ASP A 149 -9.77 -10.96 11.24
N GLU A 150 -8.75 -10.13 11.45
CA GLU A 150 -8.91 -8.86 12.14
C GLU A 150 -9.66 -7.83 11.30
N LEU A 151 -9.39 -7.80 9.98
CA LEU A 151 -10.14 -6.98 9.04
C LEU A 151 -11.62 -7.38 9.00
N GLU A 152 -11.92 -8.68 9.05
CA GLU A 152 -13.30 -9.18 9.13
C GLU A 152 -13.99 -8.75 10.42
N LYS A 153 -13.33 -8.86 11.58
CA LYS A 153 -13.89 -8.39 12.86
C LYS A 153 -14.22 -6.91 12.81
N GLN A 154 -13.31 -6.09 12.28
CA GLN A 154 -13.51 -4.65 12.14
C GLN A 154 -14.68 -4.32 11.21
N ARG A 155 -14.80 -5.04 10.08
CA ARG A 155 -15.93 -4.89 9.16
C ARG A 155 -17.26 -5.23 9.83
N ARG A 156 -17.31 -6.30 10.64
CA ARG A 156 -18.51 -6.69 11.41
C ARG A 156 -18.88 -5.62 12.44
N GLN A 157 -17.91 -5.14 13.23
CA GLN A 157 -18.12 -4.09 14.22
C GLN A 157 -18.66 -2.80 13.59
N ARG A 158 -18.07 -2.33 12.48
CA ARG A 158 -18.57 -1.14 11.77
C ARG A 158 -19.99 -1.32 11.26
N ALA A 159 -20.31 -2.48 10.68
CA ALA A 159 -21.66 -2.76 10.19
C ALA A 159 -22.70 -2.75 11.33
N GLU A 160 -22.32 -3.27 12.51
CA GLU A 160 -23.17 -3.24 13.71
C GLU A 160 -23.38 -1.80 14.23
N GLU A 161 -22.30 -1.01 14.33
CA GLU A 161 -22.36 0.40 14.74
C GLU A 161 -23.21 1.24 13.78
N GLU A 162 -23.04 1.07 12.47
CA GLU A 162 -23.83 1.76 11.46
C GLU A 162 -25.31 1.37 11.54
N ALA A 163 -25.61 0.08 11.72
CA ALA A 163 -26.98 -0.40 11.89
C ALA A 163 -27.63 0.15 13.17
N GLU A 164 -26.88 0.25 14.27
CA GLU A 164 -27.37 0.85 15.51
C GLU A 164 -27.62 2.36 15.35
N GLN A 165 -26.71 3.08 14.71
CA GLN A 165 -26.89 4.51 14.40
C GLN A 165 -28.13 4.74 13.54
N GLN A 166 -28.35 3.92 12.50
CA GLN A 166 -29.54 4.00 11.66
C GLN A 166 -30.82 3.71 12.44
N ARG A 167 -30.83 2.67 13.30
CA ARG A 167 -31.98 2.37 14.19
C ARG A 167 -32.28 3.51 15.14
N ARG A 168 -31.24 4.14 15.70
CA ARG A 168 -31.38 5.29 16.61
C ARG A 168 -31.94 6.51 15.88
N GLN A 169 -31.48 6.80 14.67
CA GLN A 169 -32.03 7.88 13.83
C GLN A 169 -33.48 7.62 13.44
N ALA A 170 -33.84 6.37 13.11
CA ALA A 170 -35.22 6.00 12.77
C ALA A 170 -36.18 6.14 13.95
N ARG A 171 -35.72 5.89 15.19
CA ARG A 171 -36.53 6.06 16.41
C ARG A 171 -36.74 7.53 16.81
N LEU A 172 -35.91 8.43 16.30
CA LEU A 172 -36.00 9.89 16.55
C LEU A 172 -36.85 10.62 15.49
N ARG A 173 -37.36 9.91 14.48
CA ARG A 173 -38.32 10.40 13.48
C ARG A 173 -39.72 9.90 13.80
#